data_AF-A0A1I5H9B6-F1
#
_entry.id   AF-A0A1I5H9B6-F1
#
_cell.length_a   1.000
_cell.length_b   1.000
_cell.length_c   1.000
_cell.angle_alpha   90.00
_cell.angle_beta   90.00
_cell.angle_gamma   90.00
#
_symmetry.space_group_name_H-M   'P 1'
#
loop_
_entity.id
_entity.type
_entity.pdbx_description
1 polymer ?
#
loop_
_entity_poly.entity_id
_entity_poly.type
_entity_poly.pdbx_seq_one_letter_code
_entity_poly.pdbx_strand_id
1 'polypeptide(L)'
;MSAGDPRKERARAVADFAAELRALRASAGTPPFREMAAHSRAISHTTLHEAAQGHRLPSWSTTVEFAKACGADPEDLRGRWEAANRVVRGAAQAAPPGDDAALAPDMVRDGSRRRYAALGTLVAAAVAATVIGTTLLTGTAGNGADRPPDAHAERQATSADCPVRQRNPPPAPPRHRGDRAAFVSDITLPDCTHVPRGGTVTKVWRFKNTGSVGWYGYSLHRIDLPQRRDQCQTIVDVPIPDTPPGRLVDIRAQVTAPPVPGFCFVRFKMLDGAGNVAFPGNRPVNFQVVVD
;
A
#
# COMPACT_ATOMS: atom_id res chain seq x y z
N MET A 1 7.38 -35.47 -26.89
CA MET A 1 7.99 -34.17 -26.50
C MET A 1 7.71 -34.00 -25.02
N SER A 2 8.72 -34.14 -24.16
CA SER A 2 8.52 -33.99 -22.72
C SER A 2 8.14 -32.54 -22.42
N ALA A 3 7.00 -32.30 -21.78
CA ALA A 3 6.67 -30.98 -21.26
C ALA A 3 7.83 -30.50 -20.36
N GLY A 4 8.27 -29.26 -20.55
CA GLY A 4 9.36 -28.68 -19.75
C GLY A 4 8.98 -28.64 -18.28
N ASP A 5 9.98 -28.72 -17.40
CA ASP A 5 9.78 -28.54 -15.96
C ASP A 5 9.18 -27.13 -15.72
N PRO A 6 7.94 -27.01 -15.19
CA PRO A 6 7.27 -25.72 -15.01
C PRO A 6 8.08 -24.74 -14.15
N ARG A 7 8.92 -25.25 -13.22
CA ARG A 7 9.80 -24.41 -12.40
C ARG A 7 10.92 -23.80 -13.23
N LYS A 8 11.50 -24.57 -14.15
CA LYS A 8 12.52 -24.07 -15.08
C LYS A 8 11.93 -23.07 -16.06
N GLU A 9 10.71 -23.32 -16.55
CA GLU A 9 9.99 -22.38 -17.43
C GLU A 9 9.72 -21.05 -16.72
N ARG A 10 9.26 -21.10 -15.46
CA ARG A 10 9.08 -19.91 -14.62
C ARG A 10 10.39 -19.15 -14.42
N ALA A 11 11.46 -19.84 -14.00
CA ALA A 11 12.75 -19.22 -13.77
C ALA A 11 13.30 -18.55 -15.03
N ARG A 12 13.15 -19.21 -16.18
CA ARG A 12 13.54 -18.67 -17.49
C ARG A 12 12.75 -17.42 -17.86
N ALA A 13 11.43 -17.45 -17.73
CA ALA A 13 10.58 -16.30 -18.03
C ALA A 13 10.94 -15.05 -17.19
N VAL A 14 11.25 -15.25 -15.91
CA VAL A 14 11.71 -14.17 -15.03
C VAL A 14 13.09 -13.65 -15.45
N ALA A 15 14.04 -14.56 -15.72
CA ALA A 15 15.38 -14.20 -16.12
C ALA A 15 15.42 -13.45 -17.46
N ASP A 16 14.62 -13.89 -18.43
CA ASP A 16 14.50 -13.27 -19.76
C ASP A 16 13.95 -11.84 -19.63
N PHE A 17 12.88 -11.63 -18.84
CA PHE A 17 12.34 -10.29 -18.63
C PHE A 17 13.30 -9.36 -17.86
N ALA A 18 14.03 -9.88 -16.87
CA ALA A 18 15.05 -9.08 -16.19
C ALA A 18 16.23 -8.72 -17.12
N ALA A 19 16.59 -9.59 -18.07
CA ALA A 19 17.57 -9.28 -19.09
C ALA A 19 17.11 -8.15 -20.02
N GLU A 20 15.82 -8.11 -20.34
CA GLU A 20 15.20 -7.03 -21.09
C GLU A 20 15.28 -5.68 -20.37
N LEU A 21 14.97 -5.65 -19.07
CA LEU A 21 15.14 -4.43 -18.26
C LEU A 21 16.61 -3.97 -18.20
N ARG A 22 17.56 -4.91 -18.11
CA ARG A 22 18.99 -4.59 -18.17
C ARG A 22 19.39 -4.03 -19.54
N ALA A 23 18.87 -4.60 -20.63
CA ALA A 23 19.12 -4.11 -21.98
C ALA A 23 18.55 -2.69 -22.19
N LEU A 24 17.33 -2.44 -21.72
CA LEU A 24 16.72 -1.11 -21.74
C LEU A 24 17.54 -0.08 -20.95
N ARG A 25 18.01 -0.46 -19.77
CA ARG A 25 18.90 0.40 -18.98
C ARG A 25 20.21 0.68 -19.72
N ALA A 26 20.78 -0.32 -20.40
CA ALA A 26 21.98 -0.15 -21.20
C ALA A 26 21.77 0.81 -22.39
N SER A 27 20.65 0.69 -23.12
CA SER A 27 20.32 1.60 -24.23
C SER A 27 20.09 3.05 -23.77
N ALA A 28 19.71 3.25 -22.52
CA ALA A 28 19.55 4.57 -21.89
C ALA A 28 20.86 5.15 -21.32
N GLY A 29 22.03 4.54 -21.58
CA GLY A 29 23.32 5.01 -21.05
C GLY A 29 23.65 4.49 -19.65
N THR A 30 22.94 3.47 -19.17
CA THR A 30 23.14 2.81 -17.86
C THR A 30 23.00 3.76 -16.66
N PRO A 31 21.91 4.56 -16.56
CA PRO A 31 21.72 5.48 -15.44
C PRO A 31 21.79 4.74 -14.10
N PRO A 32 22.44 5.29 -13.05
CA PRO A 32 22.49 4.65 -11.74
C PRO A 32 21.09 4.54 -11.12
N PHE A 33 20.80 3.44 -10.42
CA PHE A 33 19.47 3.21 -9.84
C PHE A 33 19.00 4.32 -8.88
N ARG A 34 19.95 5.03 -8.24
CA ARG A 34 19.63 6.18 -7.39
C ARG A 34 19.08 7.36 -8.18
N GLU A 35 19.61 7.62 -9.36
CA GLU A 35 19.11 8.66 -10.27
C GLU A 35 17.75 8.27 -10.84
N MET A 36 17.61 7.02 -11.28
CA MET A 36 16.33 6.48 -11.74
C MET A 36 15.22 6.62 -10.68
N ALA A 37 15.53 6.29 -9.41
CA ALA A 37 14.59 6.44 -8.30
C ALA A 37 14.24 7.92 -8.02
N ALA A 38 15.20 8.83 -8.16
CA ALA A 38 14.95 10.27 -8.00
C ALA A 38 13.97 10.81 -9.05
N HIS A 39 13.98 10.25 -10.26
CA HIS A 39 13.02 10.58 -11.33
C HIS A 39 11.63 9.98 -11.08
N SER A 40 11.56 8.70 -10.69
CA SER A 40 10.29 8.01 -10.45
C SER A 40 9.52 8.59 -9.26
N ARG A 41 10.21 8.93 -8.15
CA ARG A 41 9.63 9.30 -6.84
C ARG A 41 8.61 8.30 -6.27
N ALA A 42 8.29 7.22 -6.98
CA ALA A 42 7.31 6.21 -6.63
C ALA A 42 7.96 4.88 -6.23
N ILE A 43 9.15 4.59 -6.79
CA ILE A 43 9.90 3.35 -6.59
C ILE A 43 11.31 3.65 -6.06
N SER A 44 11.78 2.86 -5.09
CA SER A 44 13.11 3.00 -4.49
C SER A 44 14.23 2.44 -5.39
N HIS A 45 15.46 2.93 -5.20
CA HIS A 45 16.63 2.43 -5.94
C HIS A 45 16.90 0.93 -5.71
N THR A 46 16.61 0.40 -4.51
CA THR A 46 16.72 -1.03 -4.21
C THR A 46 15.66 -1.83 -4.97
N THR A 47 14.43 -1.33 -5.07
CA THR A 47 13.37 -1.99 -5.86
C THR A 47 13.70 -2.04 -7.35
N LEU A 48 14.25 -0.94 -7.91
CA LEU A 48 14.72 -0.92 -9.31
C LEU A 48 15.90 -1.88 -9.54
N HIS A 49 16.81 -1.95 -8.57
CA HIS A 49 17.91 -2.90 -8.60
C HIS A 49 17.39 -4.35 -8.59
N GLU A 50 16.51 -4.70 -7.67
CA GLU A 50 15.87 -6.02 -7.58
C GLU A 50 15.13 -6.41 -8.86
N ALA A 51 14.40 -5.49 -9.48
CA ALA A 51 13.69 -5.72 -10.73
C ALA A 51 14.63 -6.19 -11.86
N ALA A 52 15.87 -5.69 -11.88
CA ALA A 52 16.88 -6.04 -12.88
C ALA A 52 17.66 -7.33 -12.57
N GLN A 53 17.53 -7.90 -11.36
CA GLN A 53 18.31 -9.07 -10.94
C GLN A 53 17.75 -10.41 -11.46
N GLY A 54 16.45 -10.51 -11.75
CA GLY A 54 15.84 -11.75 -12.26
C GLY A 54 15.53 -12.82 -11.21
N HIS A 55 15.44 -12.44 -9.93
CA HIS A 55 14.97 -13.35 -8.87
C HIS A 55 13.42 -13.47 -8.84
N ARG A 56 12.72 -12.45 -9.33
CA ARG A 56 11.26 -12.37 -9.38
C ARG A 56 10.81 -11.46 -10.52
N LEU A 57 9.63 -11.73 -11.09
CA LEU A 57 9.04 -10.83 -12.07
C LEU A 57 8.62 -9.54 -11.35
N PRO A 58 9.04 -8.35 -11.82
CA PRO A 58 8.57 -7.10 -11.24
C PRO A 58 7.07 -6.90 -11.53
N SER A 59 6.40 -6.09 -10.70
CA SER A 59 5.03 -5.67 -10.99
C SER A 59 4.98 -4.78 -12.23
N TRP A 60 3.80 -4.66 -12.87
CA TRP A 60 3.66 -3.77 -14.01
C TRP A 60 4.01 -2.31 -13.67
N SER A 61 3.64 -1.81 -12.50
CA SER A 61 3.98 -0.44 -12.11
C SER A 61 5.49 -0.23 -11.91
N THR A 62 6.18 -1.22 -11.34
CA THR A 62 7.65 -1.19 -11.26
C THR A 62 8.29 -1.17 -12.65
N THR A 63 7.76 -1.96 -13.59
CA THR A 63 8.19 -1.95 -14.99
C THR A 63 7.97 -0.58 -15.64
N VAL A 64 6.81 0.04 -15.42
CA VAL A 64 6.46 1.37 -15.91
C VAL A 64 7.44 2.43 -15.42
N GLU A 65 7.74 2.44 -14.12
CA GLU A 65 8.66 3.41 -13.53
C GLU A 65 10.11 3.16 -13.96
N PHE A 66 10.51 1.91 -14.16
CA PHE A 66 11.79 1.56 -14.74
C PHE A 66 11.92 2.11 -16.17
N ALA A 67 10.90 1.89 -17.02
CA ALA A 67 10.90 2.36 -18.40
C ALA A 67 10.95 3.89 -18.50
N LYS A 68 10.11 4.59 -17.72
CA LYS A 68 10.14 6.05 -17.63
C LYS A 68 11.50 6.58 -17.19
N ALA A 69 12.13 5.94 -16.20
CA ALA A 69 13.45 6.35 -15.73
C ALA A 69 14.57 6.11 -16.78
N CYS A 70 14.33 5.22 -17.74
CA CYS A 70 15.18 5.00 -18.91
C CYS A 70 14.75 5.82 -20.14
N GLY A 71 13.73 6.67 -20.03
CA GLY A 71 13.21 7.47 -21.14
C GLY A 71 12.46 6.68 -22.22
N ALA A 72 12.02 5.46 -21.93
CA ALA A 72 11.25 4.63 -22.85
C ALA A 72 9.74 4.68 -22.54
N ASP A 73 8.92 4.39 -23.55
CA ASP A 73 7.49 4.17 -23.38
C ASP A 73 7.27 2.84 -22.63
N PRO A 74 6.61 2.85 -21.45
CA PRO A 74 6.27 1.63 -20.74
C PRO A 74 5.53 0.60 -21.59
N GLU A 75 4.65 1.03 -22.48
CA GLU A 75 3.79 0.11 -23.26
C GLU A 75 4.58 -0.81 -24.19
N ASP A 76 5.80 -0.41 -24.59
CA ASP A 76 6.72 -1.25 -25.37
C ASP A 76 7.10 -2.55 -24.64
N LEU A 77 7.04 -2.56 -23.31
CA LEU A 77 7.33 -3.74 -22.48
C LEU A 77 6.08 -4.57 -22.17
N ARG A 78 4.87 -4.06 -22.46
CA ARG A 78 3.61 -4.64 -21.96
C ARG A 78 3.42 -6.08 -22.40
N GLY A 79 3.54 -6.34 -23.71
CA GLY A 79 3.32 -7.68 -24.26
C GLY A 79 4.32 -8.71 -23.71
N ARG A 80 5.58 -8.32 -23.54
CA ARG A 80 6.66 -9.19 -23.02
C ARG A 80 6.48 -9.44 -21.52
N TRP A 81 6.12 -8.41 -20.76
CA TRP A 81 5.77 -8.54 -19.34
C TRP A 81 4.57 -9.46 -19.14
N GLU A 82 3.50 -9.31 -19.94
CA GLU A 82 2.31 -10.16 -19.86
C GLU A 82 2.61 -11.63 -20.22
N ALA A 83 3.45 -11.86 -21.23
CA ALA A 83 3.88 -13.20 -21.60
C ALA A 83 4.66 -13.88 -20.45
N ALA A 84 5.63 -13.17 -19.86
CA ALA A 84 6.37 -13.65 -18.69
C ALA A 84 5.43 -13.89 -17.50
N ASN A 85 4.50 -12.97 -17.25
CA ASN A 85 3.51 -13.09 -16.18
C ASN A 85 2.58 -14.30 -16.38
N ARG A 86 2.16 -14.61 -17.62
CA ARG A 86 1.37 -15.81 -17.91
C ARG A 86 2.12 -17.10 -17.55
N VAL A 87 3.41 -17.20 -17.88
CA VAL A 87 4.24 -18.36 -17.54
C VAL A 87 4.39 -18.49 -16.02
N VAL A 88 4.70 -17.38 -15.34
CA VAL A 88 4.81 -17.32 -13.87
C VAL A 88 3.50 -17.75 -13.20
N ARG A 89 2.35 -17.28 -13.71
CA ARG A 89 1.00 -17.62 -13.24
C ARG A 89 0.62 -19.07 -13.50
N GLY A 90 0.95 -19.61 -14.67
CA GLY A 90 0.62 -20.98 -15.08
C GLY A 90 1.39 -22.03 -14.28
N ALA A 91 2.70 -21.82 -14.08
CA ALA A 91 3.53 -22.72 -13.29
C ALA A 91 3.07 -22.79 -11.82
N ALA A 92 2.57 -21.69 -11.26
CA ALA A 92 2.08 -21.64 -9.89
C ALA A 92 0.69 -22.30 -9.71
N GLN A 93 -0.09 -22.47 -10.78
CA GLN A 93 -1.35 -23.23 -10.77
C GLN A 93 -1.12 -24.75 -10.92
N ALA A 94 0.00 -25.17 -11.52
CA ALA A 94 0.36 -26.57 -11.72
C ALA A 94 1.05 -27.21 -10.51
N ALA A 95 1.44 -26.42 -9.50
CA ALA A 95 1.97 -26.95 -8.25
C ALA A 95 0.81 -27.54 -7.41
N PRO A 96 0.88 -28.83 -7.01
CA PRO A 96 -0.10 -29.36 -6.06
C PRO A 96 -0.03 -28.54 -4.75
N PRO A 97 -1.14 -28.37 -4.04
CA PRO A 97 -1.15 -27.68 -2.75
C PRO A 97 -0.23 -28.46 -1.79
N GLY A 98 0.98 -27.96 -1.59
CA GLY A 98 1.94 -28.52 -0.65
C GLY A 98 1.53 -28.19 0.79
N ASP A 99 1.58 -29.21 1.64
CA ASP A 99 1.40 -29.13 3.09
C ASP A 99 2.56 -28.37 3.77
N ASP A 100 2.71 -27.08 3.48
CA ASP A 100 3.55 -26.16 4.27
C ASP A 100 2.66 -25.44 5.30
N ALA A 101 2.07 -26.27 6.17
CA ALA A 101 1.35 -25.91 7.38
C ALA A 101 2.14 -26.35 8.63
N ALA A 102 3.43 -26.07 8.65
CA ALA A 102 4.28 -26.06 9.85
C ALA A 102 5.49 -25.23 9.42
N LEU A 103 5.65 -23.99 9.85
CA LEU A 103 6.30 -23.64 11.11
C LEU A 103 5.80 -22.25 11.54
N ALA A 104 4.99 -22.21 12.60
CA ALA A 104 4.82 -20.99 13.38
C ALA A 104 5.86 -21.00 14.50
N PRO A 105 6.73 -19.99 14.66
CA PRO A 105 7.52 -19.86 15.87
C PRO A 105 6.61 -19.39 17.02
N ASP A 106 6.85 -20.01 18.16
CA ASP A 106 6.12 -19.94 19.40
C ASP A 106 5.81 -18.54 19.94
N MET A 107 4.62 -18.47 20.56
CA MET A 107 4.22 -17.42 21.49
C MET A 107 5.21 -17.32 22.66
N VAL A 108 5.96 -16.22 22.72
CA VAL A 108 6.48 -15.72 24.00
C VAL A 108 5.37 -14.92 24.66
N ARG A 109 4.60 -15.59 25.53
CA ARG A 109 3.84 -14.93 26.59
C ARG A 109 4.85 -14.47 27.64
N ASP A 110 5.13 -13.17 27.68
CA ASP A 110 5.64 -12.57 28.90
C ASP A 110 4.63 -11.58 29.46
N GLY A 111 4.22 -11.84 30.69
CA GLY A 111 3.29 -11.05 31.43
C GLY A 111 4.05 -10.11 32.34
N SER A 112 3.79 -8.82 32.26
CA SER A 112 3.85 -8.00 33.47
C SER A 112 2.75 -6.95 33.46
N ARG A 113 1.70 -7.26 34.21
CA ARG A 113 0.85 -6.26 34.84
C ARG A 113 1.74 -5.50 35.81
N ARG A 114 2.06 -4.23 35.54
CA ARG A 114 2.48 -3.31 36.59
C ARG A 114 1.59 -2.08 36.60
N ARG A 115 0.82 -2.04 37.67
CA ARG A 115 0.00 -0.93 38.16
C ARG A 115 0.95 0.11 38.76
N TYR A 116 0.84 1.36 38.35
CA TYR A 116 1.11 2.52 39.20
C TYR A 116 -0.26 3.22 39.32
N ALA A 117 -0.97 3.10 40.44
CA ALA A 117 -0.86 3.97 41.63
C ALA A 117 -1.00 5.45 41.21
N ALA A 118 -2.17 6.06 41.32
CA ALA A 118 -2.86 6.56 42.51
C ALA A 118 -2.73 8.10 42.61
N LEU A 119 -3.90 8.74 42.69
CA LEU A 119 -4.28 10.03 43.29
C LEU A 119 -3.30 11.24 43.25
N GLY A 120 -3.84 12.35 42.75
CA GLY A 120 -3.45 13.72 43.11
C GLY A 120 -4.53 14.71 42.69
N THR A 121 -4.99 15.53 43.63
CA THR A 121 -6.26 16.26 43.71
C THR A 121 -6.26 17.71 43.16
N LEU A 122 -7.45 18.15 42.71
CA LEU A 122 -8.15 19.46 42.82
C LEU A 122 -7.41 20.81 42.84
N VAL A 123 -7.85 21.74 41.97
CA VAL A 123 -8.14 23.19 42.25
C VAL A 123 -9.22 23.67 41.24
N ALA A 124 -10.51 23.86 41.63
CA ALA A 124 -11.25 25.12 41.90
C ALA A 124 -11.21 26.21 40.80
N ALA A 125 -12.32 26.49 40.07
CA ALA A 125 -13.33 27.58 40.26
C ALA A 125 -12.76 29.01 40.01
N ALA A 126 -13.38 30.02 39.38
CA ALA A 126 -14.71 30.39 38.85
C ALA A 126 -14.48 31.51 37.78
N VAL A 127 -15.41 32.00 36.93
CA VAL A 127 -16.42 33.07 37.16
C VAL A 127 -17.03 33.43 35.77
N ALA A 128 -18.33 33.18 35.56
CA ALA A 128 -19.47 34.12 35.34
C ALA A 128 -19.52 34.99 34.05
N ALA A 129 -20.51 34.62 33.20
CA ALA A 129 -21.63 35.38 32.62
C ALA A 129 -21.51 36.83 32.06
N THR A 130 -21.87 36.90 30.76
CA THR A 130 -22.73 37.88 30.03
C THR A 130 -22.30 39.35 29.84
N VAL A 131 -22.42 39.85 28.60
CA VAL A 131 -23.36 40.95 28.23
C VAL A 131 -23.69 40.89 26.72
N ILE A 132 -24.94 41.26 26.46
CA ILE A 132 -25.70 41.37 25.22
C ILE A 132 -25.12 42.43 24.26
N GLY A 133 -25.26 42.21 22.95
CA GLY A 133 -25.07 43.23 21.92
C GLY A 133 -25.80 42.86 20.62
N THR A 134 -27.06 43.26 20.51
CA THR A 134 -27.87 43.18 19.29
C THR A 134 -27.65 44.39 18.40
N THR A 135 -27.30 44.18 17.13
CA THR A 135 -27.60 45.13 16.04
C THR A 135 -28.09 44.36 14.81
N LEU A 136 -29.34 44.64 14.43
CA LEU A 136 -29.95 44.28 13.16
C LEU A 136 -29.55 45.32 12.10
N LEU A 137 -29.05 44.89 10.95
CA LEU A 137 -29.17 45.63 9.69
C LEU A 137 -29.42 44.63 8.56
N THR A 138 -30.56 44.83 7.91
CA THR A 138 -31.09 44.12 6.75
C THR A 138 -30.29 44.41 5.48
N GLY A 139 -29.99 43.37 4.70
CA GLY A 139 -29.43 43.46 3.35
C GLY A 139 -30.09 42.44 2.43
N THR A 140 -30.46 42.88 1.24
CA THR A 140 -31.50 42.37 0.34
C THR A 140 -31.16 41.10 -0.45
N ALA A 141 -32.24 40.49 -0.94
CA ALA A 141 -32.32 39.32 -1.82
C ALA A 141 -31.35 39.30 -3.00
N GLY A 142 -30.80 38.09 -3.25
CA GLY A 142 -30.27 37.66 -4.53
C GLY A 142 -30.65 36.18 -4.72
N ASN A 143 -31.72 35.93 -5.46
CA ASN A 143 -32.06 34.59 -5.95
C ASN A 143 -31.05 34.21 -7.04
N GLY A 144 -29.99 33.50 -6.64
CA GLY A 144 -29.15 32.70 -7.52
C GLY A 144 -29.31 31.24 -7.10
N ALA A 145 -29.89 30.43 -7.96
CA ALA A 145 -29.92 28.98 -7.78
C ALA A 145 -28.50 28.42 -7.99
N ASP A 146 -27.62 28.62 -7.00
CA ASP A 146 -26.33 27.97 -6.95
C ASP A 146 -26.49 26.63 -6.22
N ARG A 147 -26.47 25.57 -7.03
CA ARG A 147 -26.17 24.22 -6.57
C ARG A 147 -24.88 24.29 -5.74
N PRO A 148 -24.87 23.89 -4.45
CA PRO A 148 -23.62 23.89 -3.72
C PRO A 148 -22.64 22.97 -4.45
N PRO A 149 -21.40 23.39 -4.73
CA PRO A 149 -20.38 22.44 -5.10
C PRO A 149 -20.28 21.44 -3.94
N ASP A 150 -20.20 20.15 -4.26
CA ASP A 150 -19.83 19.09 -3.33
C ASP A 150 -18.38 19.33 -2.83
N ALA A 151 -18.18 20.40 -2.07
CA ALA A 151 -16.94 20.79 -1.45
C ALA A 151 -16.93 20.25 -0.02
N HIS A 152 -17.04 18.93 0.11
CA HIS A 152 -16.46 18.28 1.26
C HIS A 152 -14.94 18.29 1.08
N ALA A 153 -14.31 19.44 1.36
CA ALA A 153 -12.90 19.44 1.73
C ALA A 153 -12.79 18.50 2.94
N GLU A 154 -12.39 17.27 2.69
CA GLU A 154 -12.29 16.23 3.70
C GLU A 154 -11.28 16.73 4.74
N ARG A 155 -11.75 17.06 5.96
CA ARG A 155 -10.87 17.55 7.03
C ARG A 155 -9.74 16.54 7.20
N GLN A 156 -8.50 17.03 7.28
CA GLN A 156 -7.37 16.16 7.58
C GLN A 156 -7.55 15.62 8.99
N ALA A 157 -7.61 14.29 9.09
CA ALA A 157 -7.71 13.61 10.37
C ALA A 157 -6.51 13.95 11.26
N THR A 158 -6.75 14.02 12.56
CA THR A 158 -5.74 14.29 13.59
C THR A 158 -5.53 13.07 14.47
N SER A 159 -4.55 13.11 15.36
CA SER A 159 -4.32 12.03 16.32
C SER A 159 -5.51 11.81 17.27
N ALA A 160 -6.32 12.84 17.52
CA ALA A 160 -7.55 12.74 18.30
C ALA A 160 -8.66 11.91 17.61
N ASP A 161 -8.59 11.76 16.29
CA ASP A 161 -9.55 10.99 15.50
C ASP A 161 -9.18 9.50 15.39
N CYS A 162 -8.08 9.07 16.01
CA CYS A 162 -7.57 7.72 15.87
C CYS A 162 -8.31 6.70 16.76
N PRO A 163 -8.78 5.55 16.22
CA PRO A 163 -8.72 5.15 14.82
C PRO A 163 -9.82 5.80 13.96
N VAL A 164 -9.43 6.36 12.82
CA VAL A 164 -10.34 6.89 11.81
C VAL A 164 -11.16 5.73 11.24
N ARG A 165 -12.48 5.82 11.40
CA ARG A 165 -13.41 4.85 10.82
C ARG A 165 -13.64 5.17 9.35
N GLN A 166 -13.19 4.27 8.48
CA GLN A 166 -13.44 4.39 7.04
C GLN A 166 -14.93 4.20 6.70
N ARG A 167 -15.37 4.82 5.60
CA ARG A 167 -16.67 4.55 4.98
C ARG A 167 -16.59 3.32 4.10
N ASN A 168 -17.71 2.60 3.96
CA ASN A 168 -17.83 1.53 2.97
C ASN A 168 -17.87 2.16 1.57
N PRO A 169 -17.08 1.68 0.60
CA PRO A 169 -17.27 2.05 -0.79
C PRO A 169 -18.61 1.53 -1.31
N PRO A 170 -19.10 2.07 -2.44
CA PRO A 170 -20.19 1.44 -3.18
C PRO A 170 -19.86 -0.03 -3.51
N PRO A 171 -20.83 -0.95 -3.45
CA PRO A 171 -20.62 -2.33 -3.88
C PRO A 171 -20.17 -2.37 -5.34
N ALA A 172 -19.11 -3.13 -5.62
CA ALA A 172 -18.61 -3.35 -6.96
C ALA A 172 -17.94 -4.74 -7.07
N PRO A 173 -18.12 -5.46 -8.17
CA PRO A 173 -17.50 -6.77 -8.36
C PRO A 173 -15.97 -6.66 -8.43
N PRO A 174 -15.23 -7.73 -8.08
CA PRO A 174 -13.79 -7.78 -8.29
C PRO A 174 -13.45 -7.74 -9.79
N ARG A 175 -12.22 -7.30 -10.10
CA ARG A 175 -11.73 -7.19 -11.48
C ARG A 175 -11.75 -8.53 -12.22
N HIS A 176 -11.31 -9.59 -11.56
CA HIS A 176 -11.39 -10.94 -12.12
C HIS A 176 -12.50 -11.73 -11.42
N ARG A 177 -13.28 -12.48 -12.19
CA ARG A 177 -14.30 -13.38 -11.65
C ARG A 177 -13.61 -14.40 -10.72
N GLY A 178 -14.09 -14.49 -9.48
CA GLY A 178 -13.55 -15.41 -8.47
C GLY A 178 -12.46 -14.83 -7.56
N ASP A 179 -12.01 -13.60 -7.79
CA ASP A 179 -11.10 -12.92 -6.87
C ASP A 179 -11.79 -12.57 -5.55
N ARG A 180 -11.17 -12.94 -4.42
CA ARG A 180 -11.65 -12.56 -3.08
C ARG A 180 -10.49 -12.38 -2.11
N ALA A 181 -10.42 -11.21 -1.47
CA ALA A 181 -9.44 -10.92 -0.43
C ALA A 181 -10.12 -10.82 0.94
N ALA A 182 -9.55 -11.47 1.94
CA ALA A 182 -9.92 -11.30 3.33
C ALA A 182 -8.75 -10.67 4.10
N PHE A 183 -8.99 -9.53 4.72
CA PHE A 183 -8.07 -8.99 5.72
C PHE A 183 -8.16 -9.85 6.99
N VAL A 184 -7.00 -10.26 7.51
CA VAL A 184 -6.92 -11.09 8.72
C VAL A 184 -6.59 -10.22 9.92
N SER A 185 -5.47 -9.51 9.88
CA SER A 185 -5.04 -8.63 10.98
C SER A 185 -3.91 -7.69 10.58
N ASP A 186 -3.74 -6.64 11.37
CA ASP A 186 -2.48 -5.92 11.49
C ASP A 186 -1.50 -6.77 12.30
N ILE A 187 -0.38 -7.16 11.68
CA ILE A 187 0.67 -7.93 12.36
C ILE A 187 1.63 -6.99 13.09
N THR A 188 1.95 -5.85 12.47
CA THR A 188 2.69 -4.78 13.13
C THR A 188 1.94 -3.46 12.98
N LEU A 189 2.29 -2.49 13.82
CA LEU A 189 1.69 -1.16 13.88
C LEU A 189 0.16 -1.20 13.86
N PRO A 190 -0.50 -1.84 14.87
CA PRO A 190 -1.94 -1.67 15.06
C PRO A 190 -2.32 -0.19 15.08
N ASP A 191 -3.58 0.12 14.83
CA ASP A 191 -4.02 1.50 14.78
C ASP A 191 -3.62 2.30 16.04
N CYS A 192 -3.21 3.54 15.82
CA CYS A 192 -2.77 4.49 16.85
C CYS A 192 -1.45 4.13 17.52
N THR A 193 -0.65 3.25 16.90
CA THR A 193 0.73 3.02 17.35
C THR A 193 1.53 4.31 17.28
N HIS A 194 2.28 4.59 18.34
CA HIS A 194 3.22 5.70 18.42
C HIS A 194 4.56 5.32 17.75
N VAL A 195 5.10 6.21 16.93
CA VAL A 195 6.36 6.02 16.20
C VAL A 195 7.26 7.24 16.33
N PRO A 196 8.59 7.06 16.40
CA PRO A 196 9.51 8.18 16.52
C PRO A 196 9.57 9.03 15.24
N ARG A 197 9.67 10.35 15.40
CA ARG A 197 9.98 11.30 14.32
C ARG A 197 11.17 10.84 13.47
N GLY A 198 11.03 10.96 12.15
CA GLY A 198 12.08 10.64 11.18
C GLY A 198 12.49 9.16 11.10
N GLY A 199 11.95 8.30 11.97
CA GLY A 199 12.28 6.88 12.02
C GLY A 199 11.64 6.09 10.87
N THR A 200 12.26 4.97 10.51
CA THR A 200 11.67 3.99 9.59
C THR A 200 11.20 2.77 10.37
N VAL A 201 9.92 2.41 10.20
CA VAL A 201 9.27 1.24 10.81
C VAL A 201 8.62 0.39 9.74
N THR A 202 8.46 -0.91 9.99
CA THR A 202 7.80 -1.83 9.05
C THR A 202 6.35 -2.04 9.45
N LYS A 203 5.43 -1.70 8.54
CA LYS A 203 4.02 -2.09 8.62
C LYS A 203 3.83 -3.46 7.97
N VAL A 204 3.16 -4.37 8.66
CA VAL A 204 2.84 -5.70 8.17
C VAL A 204 1.35 -5.96 8.34
N TRP A 205 0.68 -6.27 7.22
CA TRP A 205 -0.71 -6.72 7.22
C TRP A 205 -0.76 -8.19 6.82
N ARG A 206 -1.62 -8.97 7.48
CA ARG A 206 -1.94 -10.34 7.05
C ARG A 206 -3.23 -10.38 6.27
N PHE A 207 -3.17 -10.97 5.09
CA PHE A 207 -4.32 -11.24 4.23
C PHE A 207 -4.43 -12.73 3.94
N LYS A 208 -5.64 -13.16 3.59
CA LYS A 208 -5.91 -14.47 2.99
C LYS A 208 -6.49 -14.28 1.60
N ASN A 209 -5.94 -14.97 0.60
CA ASN A 209 -6.62 -15.16 -0.67
C ASN A 209 -7.74 -16.18 -0.45
N THR A 210 -8.98 -15.70 -0.46
CA THR A 210 -10.18 -16.54 -0.26
C THR A 210 -10.93 -16.79 -1.56
N GLY A 211 -10.34 -16.36 -2.68
CA GLY A 211 -10.87 -16.54 -4.02
C GLY A 211 -10.37 -17.81 -4.69
N SER A 212 -10.62 -17.90 -5.99
CA SER A 212 -10.14 -18.96 -6.87
C SER A 212 -9.04 -18.47 -7.83
N VAL A 213 -8.71 -17.18 -7.82
CA VAL A 213 -7.68 -16.56 -8.66
C VAL A 213 -6.43 -16.32 -7.82
N GLY A 214 -5.26 -16.79 -8.29
CA GLY A 214 -4.00 -16.53 -7.60
C GLY A 214 -3.52 -15.08 -7.81
N TRP A 215 -3.00 -14.47 -6.74
CA TRP A 215 -2.46 -13.12 -6.78
C TRP A 215 -0.99 -13.15 -7.19
N TYR A 216 -0.75 -12.94 -8.48
CA TYR A 216 0.60 -12.89 -9.04
C TYR A 216 0.86 -11.51 -9.65
N GLY A 217 1.92 -10.85 -9.18
CA GLY A 217 2.25 -9.47 -9.55
C GLY A 217 1.38 -8.39 -8.90
N TYR A 218 0.52 -8.75 -7.94
CA TYR A 218 -0.36 -7.82 -7.24
C TYR A 218 0.43 -6.85 -6.36
N SER A 219 -0.13 -5.67 -6.11
CA SER A 219 0.45 -4.66 -5.20
C SER A 219 -0.63 -4.00 -4.34
N LEU A 220 -0.24 -3.40 -3.22
CA LEU A 220 -1.02 -2.37 -2.53
C LEU A 220 -0.53 -1.00 -3.03
N HIS A 221 -1.37 -0.32 -3.81
CA HIS A 221 -1.12 1.00 -4.36
C HIS A 221 -1.63 2.08 -3.42
N ARG A 222 -0.76 2.99 -3.00
CA ARG A 222 -1.12 4.14 -2.16
C ARG A 222 -2.04 5.09 -2.93
N ILE A 223 -3.20 5.38 -2.38
CA ILE A 223 -4.20 6.26 -3.03
C ILE A 223 -4.13 7.72 -2.55
N ASP A 224 -3.39 7.99 -1.48
CA ASP A 224 -3.19 9.33 -0.93
C ASP A 224 -1.94 9.96 -1.56
N LEU A 225 -2.05 10.32 -2.84
CA LEU A 225 -0.99 10.95 -3.63
C LEU A 225 -1.38 12.39 -4.04
N PRO A 226 -0.40 13.31 -4.18
CA PRO A 226 1.03 13.13 -3.94
C PRO A 226 1.38 13.04 -2.44
N GLN A 227 2.45 12.31 -2.11
CA GLN A 227 2.96 12.25 -0.74
C GLN A 227 3.64 13.57 -0.38
N ARG A 228 3.26 14.16 0.76
CA ARG A 228 3.85 15.43 1.26
C ARG A 228 4.91 15.14 2.33
N ARG A 229 5.89 16.03 2.49
CA ARG A 229 7.03 15.84 3.42
C ARG A 229 6.64 15.74 4.89
N ASP A 230 5.50 16.33 5.26
CA ASP A 230 4.88 16.30 6.59
C ASP A 230 4.04 15.02 6.83
N GLN A 231 3.97 14.10 5.85
CA GLN A 231 3.27 12.83 5.97
C GLN A 231 4.25 11.67 6.09
N CYS A 232 3.75 10.53 6.58
CA CYS A 232 4.50 9.28 6.49
C CYS A 232 4.75 8.90 5.01
N GLN A 233 5.99 8.55 4.71
CA GLN A 233 6.41 8.13 3.38
C GLN A 233 6.40 6.61 3.25
N THR A 234 5.99 6.13 2.09
CA THR A 234 6.09 4.72 1.68
C THR A 234 6.51 4.66 0.22
N ILE A 235 6.92 3.49 -0.26
CA ILE A 235 6.85 3.23 -1.70
C ILE A 235 5.38 3.31 -2.15
N VAL A 236 5.15 3.70 -3.41
CA VAL A 236 3.78 3.91 -3.93
C VAL A 236 3.07 2.57 -4.10
N ASP A 237 3.76 1.58 -4.67
CA ASP A 237 3.27 0.22 -4.85
C ASP A 237 4.02 -0.75 -3.96
N VAL A 238 3.38 -1.17 -2.88
CA VAL A 238 3.91 -2.19 -1.99
C VAL A 238 3.64 -3.56 -2.62
N PRO A 239 4.66 -4.32 -3.02
CA PRO A 239 4.45 -5.60 -3.69
C PRO A 239 3.80 -6.62 -2.75
N ILE A 240 2.84 -7.37 -3.26
CA ILE A 240 2.25 -8.51 -2.57
C ILE A 240 3.00 -9.77 -3.04
N PRO A 241 3.56 -10.58 -2.13
CA PRO A 241 4.12 -11.88 -2.48
C PRO A 241 3.09 -12.74 -3.23
N ASP A 242 3.56 -13.56 -4.17
CA ASP A 242 2.69 -14.46 -4.94
C ASP A 242 1.81 -15.27 -3.99
N THR A 243 0.49 -15.13 -4.09
CA THR A 243 -0.47 -15.71 -3.13
C THR A 243 -1.49 -16.59 -3.85
N PRO A 244 -1.30 -17.92 -3.89
CA PRO A 244 -2.27 -18.85 -4.44
C PRO A 244 -3.61 -18.83 -3.69
N PRO A 245 -4.71 -19.30 -4.31
CA PRO A 245 -5.99 -19.51 -3.64
C PRO A 245 -5.86 -20.24 -2.30
N GLY A 246 -6.55 -19.76 -1.27
CA GLY A 246 -6.56 -20.32 0.07
C GLY A 246 -5.35 -19.97 0.95
N ARG A 247 -4.27 -19.40 0.39
CA ARG A 247 -3.05 -19.09 1.15
C ARG A 247 -3.12 -17.74 1.88
N LEU A 248 -2.35 -17.66 2.97
CA LEU A 248 -2.09 -16.44 3.73
C LEU A 248 -0.87 -15.71 3.16
N VAL A 249 -0.86 -14.39 3.30
CA VAL A 249 0.28 -13.54 2.93
C VAL A 249 0.47 -12.41 3.92
N ASP A 250 1.72 -12.17 4.30
CA ASP A 250 2.14 -11.01 5.08
C ASP A 250 2.73 -9.96 4.14
N ILE A 251 1.97 -8.90 3.90
CA ILE A 251 2.34 -7.78 3.04
C ILE A 251 3.09 -6.75 3.87
N ARG A 252 4.31 -6.39 3.46
CA ARG A 252 5.23 -5.55 4.23
C ARG A 252 5.47 -4.21 3.53
N ALA A 253 5.20 -3.11 4.23
CA ALA A 253 5.52 -1.76 3.79
C ALA A 253 6.52 -1.11 4.75
N GLN A 254 7.60 -0.56 4.20
CA GLN A 254 8.46 0.35 4.95
C GLN A 254 7.78 1.73 5.04
N VAL A 255 7.66 2.23 6.26
CA VAL A 255 7.03 3.51 6.59
C VAL A 255 8.09 4.40 7.21
N THR A 256 8.37 5.55 6.60
CA THR A 256 9.24 6.58 7.17
C THR A 256 8.40 7.70 7.73
N ALA A 257 8.48 7.93 9.04
CA ALA A 257 7.77 9.00 9.72
C ALA A 257 8.35 10.38 9.34
N PRO A 258 7.52 11.44 9.29
CA PRO A 258 8.02 12.81 9.11
C PRO A 258 8.88 13.26 10.31
N PRO A 259 9.72 14.30 10.14
CA PRO A 259 10.52 14.86 11.23
C PRO A 259 9.70 15.75 12.19
N VAL A 260 8.43 16.00 11.87
CA VAL A 260 7.49 16.78 12.68
C VAL A 260 6.47 15.85 13.34
N PRO A 261 6.00 16.16 14.56
CA PRO A 261 4.91 15.40 15.17
C PRO A 261 3.63 15.50 14.35
N GLY A 262 2.79 14.48 14.39
CA GLY A 262 1.56 14.48 13.61
C GLY A 262 0.84 13.14 13.58
N PHE A 263 -0.17 13.06 12.74
CA PHE A 263 -0.96 11.85 12.53
C PHE A 263 -0.85 11.37 11.09
N CYS A 264 -0.45 10.13 10.91
CA CYS A 264 -0.38 9.50 9.61
C CYS A 264 -1.58 8.56 9.44
N PHE A 265 -2.48 8.91 8.54
CA PHE A 265 -3.51 8.02 8.00
C PHE A 265 -3.23 7.78 6.52
N VAL A 266 -2.75 6.58 6.18
CA VAL A 266 -2.34 6.23 4.81
C VAL A 266 -3.13 5.03 4.32
N ARG A 267 -3.69 5.15 3.12
CA ARG A 267 -4.62 4.22 2.50
C ARG A 267 -4.06 3.65 1.20
N PHE A 268 -4.41 2.39 0.95
CA PHE A 268 -3.99 1.62 -0.20
C PHE A 268 -5.16 0.88 -0.84
N LYS A 269 -5.16 0.78 -2.16
CA LYS A 269 -6.01 -0.12 -2.93
C LYS A 269 -5.15 -1.23 -3.53
N MET A 270 -5.65 -2.45 -3.49
CA MET A 270 -4.96 -3.57 -4.11
C MET A 270 -5.13 -3.51 -5.64
N LEU A 271 -4.02 -3.54 -6.37
CA LEU A 271 -3.99 -3.64 -7.82
C LEU A 271 -3.70 -5.08 -8.24
N ASP A 272 -4.28 -5.50 -9.37
CA ASP A 272 -3.92 -6.72 -10.05
C ASP A 272 -2.53 -6.59 -10.68
N GLY A 273 -1.98 -7.70 -11.20
CA GLY A 273 -0.69 -7.68 -11.86
C GLY A 273 -0.61 -6.70 -13.04
N ALA A 274 -1.74 -6.41 -13.70
CA ALA A 274 -1.81 -5.48 -14.81
C ALA A 274 -1.87 -4.01 -14.38
N GLY A 275 -1.96 -3.72 -13.08
CA GLY A 275 -2.07 -2.36 -12.53
C GLY A 275 -3.51 -1.85 -12.38
N ASN A 276 -4.54 -2.69 -12.55
CA ASN A 276 -5.93 -2.28 -12.36
C ASN A 276 -6.38 -2.51 -10.93
N VAL A 277 -7.32 -1.71 -10.41
CA VAL A 277 -7.91 -1.95 -9.08
C VAL A 277 -8.60 -3.31 -9.03
N ALA A 278 -8.06 -4.24 -8.24
CA ALA A 278 -8.54 -5.62 -8.16
C ALA A 278 -9.87 -5.73 -7.39
N PHE A 279 -10.01 -4.94 -6.32
CA PHE A 279 -11.15 -4.98 -5.40
C PHE A 279 -11.79 -3.59 -5.21
N PRO A 280 -12.55 -3.08 -6.20
CA PRO A 280 -13.13 -1.74 -6.13
C PRO A 280 -14.12 -1.59 -4.96
N GLY A 281 -14.93 -2.61 -4.68
CA GLY A 281 -15.91 -2.62 -3.59
C GLY A 281 -15.34 -2.81 -2.18
N ASN A 282 -14.06 -3.17 -2.02
CA ASN A 282 -13.45 -3.35 -0.71
C ASN A 282 -12.99 -2.01 -0.13
N ARG A 283 -13.02 -1.84 1.20
CA ARG A 283 -12.38 -0.69 1.84
C ARG A 283 -10.88 -0.62 1.49
N PRO A 284 -10.28 0.58 1.39
CA PRO A 284 -8.84 0.70 1.29
C PRO A 284 -8.16 0.09 2.53
N VAL A 285 -7.14 -0.72 2.29
CA VAL A 285 -6.21 -1.17 3.36
C VAL A 285 -5.52 0.08 3.91
N ASN A 286 -5.30 0.19 5.21
CA ASN A 286 -4.70 1.39 5.76
C ASN A 286 -3.77 1.11 6.94
N PHE A 287 -3.00 2.12 7.33
CA PHE A 287 -2.39 2.19 8.66
C PHE A 287 -2.62 3.58 9.25
N GLN A 288 -2.65 3.62 10.58
CA GLN A 288 -2.90 4.83 11.37
C GLN A 288 -1.88 4.90 12.49
N VAL A 289 -0.95 5.87 12.45
CA VAL A 289 0.10 6.00 13.47
C VAL A 289 0.22 7.44 13.95
N VAL A 290 0.59 7.60 15.21
CA VAL A 290 0.89 8.89 15.84
C VAL A 290 2.41 9.07 15.83
N VAL A 291 2.88 10.21 15.35
CA VAL A 291 4.29 10.56 15.29
C VAL A 291 4.59 11.53 16.43
N ASP A 292 5.50 11.13 17.33
CA ASP A 292 5.88 11.88 18.54
C ASP A 292 7.09 12.80 18.35
#